data_AF-A0A2G5VU80-F1
#
_entry.id   AF-A0A2G5VU80-F1
#
_cell.length_a   1.000
_cell.length_b   1.000
_cell.length_c   1.000
_cell.angle_alpha   90.00
_cell.angle_beta   90.00
_cell.angle_gamma   90.00
#
_symmetry.space_group_name_H-M   'P 1'
#
loop_
_entity.id
_entity.type
_entity.pdbx_description
1 polymer ?
#
loop_
_entity_poly.entity_id
_entity_poly.type
_entity_poly.pdbx_seq_one_letter_code
_entity_poly.pdbx_strand_id
1 'polypeptide(L)'
;MYLDGYLADVRNFEKFFSSSPVAKIILLRVLKKMEPLNPESKVYQAEGVNVHTPRIMGPDFLRHFQGKQIGLYCRIHEKSSFIDLVNRWKSGKAFQNLEGVYVQMIDDIPPGILNEVGVKFIDANRQPPTHSVRQRLGWCNKNGTTHPITSHAYVVRETDNRVASVMVSIITFLFGVWDKTEEEFLKMVE
;
A
#
# COMPACT_ATOMS: atom_id res chain seq x y z
N MET A 1 -6.26 -16.51 -2.77
CA MET A 1 -7.71 -16.80 -2.72
C MET A 1 -8.44 -15.75 -3.53
N TYR A 2 -9.46 -16.13 -4.31
CA TYR A 2 -10.25 -15.23 -5.15
C TYR A 2 -11.69 -15.20 -4.63
N LEU A 3 -12.20 -14.01 -4.33
CA LEU A 3 -13.59 -13.80 -3.95
C LEU A 3 -14.22 -12.76 -4.90
N ASP A 4 -15.24 -13.18 -5.64
CA ASP A 4 -15.98 -12.32 -6.57
C ASP A 4 -17.47 -12.43 -6.28
N GLY A 5 -18.13 -11.26 -6.25
CA GLY A 5 -19.58 -11.11 -6.20
C GLY A 5 -20.27 -11.63 -4.93
N TYR A 6 -21.14 -10.80 -4.34
CA TYR A 6 -22.19 -11.24 -3.41
C TYR A 6 -21.79 -11.76 -2.02
N LEU A 7 -20.57 -11.53 -1.53
CA LEU A 7 -20.34 -11.50 -0.07
C LEU A 7 -20.93 -10.20 0.50
N ALA A 8 -22.25 -10.06 0.40
CA ALA A 8 -22.99 -8.92 0.92
C ALA A 8 -23.07 -8.91 2.46
N ASP A 9 -22.47 -9.89 3.15
CA ASP A 9 -22.36 -9.89 4.61
C ASP A 9 -20.90 -10.05 5.04
N VAL A 10 -20.34 -8.97 5.59
CA VAL A 10 -19.01 -8.94 6.23
C VAL A 10 -18.89 -9.99 7.34
N ARG A 11 -20.00 -10.38 7.99
CA ARG A 11 -19.98 -11.45 9.00
C ARG A 11 -19.57 -12.80 8.40
N ASN A 12 -20.00 -13.11 7.19
CA ASN A 12 -19.59 -14.34 6.50
C ASN A 12 -18.12 -14.24 6.05
N PHE A 13 -17.67 -13.04 5.68
CA PHE A 13 -16.27 -12.78 5.33
C PHE A 13 -15.34 -12.99 6.53
N GLU A 14 -15.60 -12.35 7.66
CA GLU A 14 -14.81 -12.50 8.88
C GLU A 14 -14.86 -13.92 9.45
N LYS A 15 -16.04 -14.55 9.43
CA LYS A 15 -16.18 -15.95 9.86
C LYS A 15 -15.36 -16.90 8.98
N PHE A 16 -15.31 -16.65 7.68
CA PHE A 16 -14.49 -17.42 6.76
C PHE A 16 -13.00 -17.28 7.08
N PHE A 17 -12.49 -16.05 7.22
CA PHE A 17 -11.06 -15.83 7.47
C PHE A 17 -10.63 -16.25 8.88
N SER A 18 -11.48 -16.06 9.89
CA SER A 18 -11.21 -16.50 11.26
C SER A 18 -11.05 -18.03 11.37
N SER A 19 -11.84 -18.80 10.60
CA SER A 19 -11.74 -20.27 10.56
C SER A 19 -10.69 -20.82 9.59
N SER A 20 -10.14 -19.98 8.71
CA SER A 20 -9.13 -20.36 7.73
C SER A 20 -7.69 -20.15 8.24
N PRO A 21 -6.69 -20.86 7.67
CA PRO A 21 -5.30 -20.46 7.78
C PRO A 21 -5.07 -19.06 7.20
N VAL A 22 -4.01 -18.39 7.62
CA VAL A 22 -3.63 -17.09 7.05
C VAL A 22 -3.34 -17.26 5.56
N ALA A 23 -4.09 -16.56 4.73
CA ALA A 23 -3.93 -16.63 3.29
C ALA A 23 -2.63 -15.93 2.87
N LYS A 24 -1.89 -16.52 1.93
CA LYS A 24 -0.69 -15.86 1.37
C LYS A 24 -1.05 -14.59 0.59
N ILE A 25 -1.98 -14.71 -0.35
CA ILE A 25 -2.45 -13.58 -1.19
C ILE A 25 -3.98 -13.58 -1.19
N ILE A 26 -4.55 -12.40 -0.97
CA ILE A 26 -5.99 -12.16 -1.00
C ILE A 26 -6.31 -11.24 -2.18
N LEU A 27 -7.18 -11.68 -3.09
CA LEU A 27 -7.72 -10.88 -4.18
C LEU A 27 -9.21 -10.67 -3.93
N LEU A 28 -9.65 -9.41 -3.81
CA LEU A 28 -11.01 -9.06 -3.45
C LEU A 28 -11.64 -8.15 -4.51
N ARG A 29 -12.82 -8.52 -5.01
CA ARG A 29 -13.69 -7.59 -5.74
C ARG A 29 -14.82 -7.18 -4.81
N VAL A 30 -14.85 -5.90 -4.45
CA VAL A 30 -15.90 -5.38 -3.56
C VAL A 30 -16.81 -4.45 -4.35
N LEU A 31 -18.06 -4.87 -4.53
CA LEU A 31 -19.05 -4.14 -5.34
C LEU A 31 -20.06 -3.35 -4.49
N LYS A 32 -20.13 -3.62 -3.18
CA LYS A 32 -21.01 -2.97 -2.21
C LYS A 32 -20.22 -2.57 -0.99
N LYS A 33 -20.64 -1.53 -0.28
CA LYS A 33 -19.98 -1.09 0.96
C LYS A 33 -19.87 -2.28 1.92
N MET A 34 -18.65 -2.54 2.39
CA MET A 34 -18.39 -3.47 3.48
C MET A 34 -18.34 -2.69 4.78
N GLU A 35 -18.92 -3.26 5.84
CA GLU A 35 -18.59 -2.84 7.20
C GLU A 35 -17.08 -2.99 7.46
N PRO A 36 -16.50 -2.16 8.33
CA PRO A 36 -15.10 -2.29 8.73
C PRO A 36 -14.81 -3.70 9.24
N LEU A 37 -13.65 -4.25 8.83
CA LEU A 37 -13.15 -5.50 9.36
C LEU A 37 -12.70 -5.30 10.81
N ASN A 38 -12.69 -6.39 11.58
CA ASN A 38 -12.09 -6.35 12.91
C ASN A 38 -10.59 -6.01 12.76
N PRO A 39 -10.03 -5.05 13.53
CA PRO A 39 -8.60 -4.73 13.51
C PRO A 39 -7.65 -5.93 13.68
N GLU A 40 -8.12 -6.99 14.35
CA GLU A 40 -7.40 -8.25 14.58
C GLU A 40 -7.68 -9.31 13.49
N SER A 41 -8.42 -8.96 12.44
CA SER A 41 -8.78 -9.90 11.38
C SER A 41 -7.54 -10.51 10.72
N LYS A 42 -7.57 -11.83 10.52
CA LYS A 42 -6.52 -12.59 9.80
C LYS A 42 -6.30 -12.09 8.38
N VAL A 43 -7.24 -11.34 7.80
CA VAL A 43 -7.11 -10.72 6.47
C VAL A 43 -5.91 -9.77 6.43
N TYR A 44 -5.66 -9.04 7.54
CA TYR A 44 -4.53 -8.12 7.64
C TYR A 44 -3.16 -8.80 7.76
N GLN A 45 -3.14 -10.10 8.06
CA GLN A 45 -1.93 -10.90 8.23
C GLN A 45 -1.45 -11.56 6.93
N ALA A 46 -2.21 -11.41 5.83
CA ALA A 46 -1.82 -11.94 4.53
C ALA A 46 -0.52 -11.29 4.03
N GLU A 47 0.30 -12.02 3.27
CA GLU A 47 1.53 -11.48 2.68
C GLU A 47 1.22 -10.37 1.67
N GLY A 48 0.14 -10.51 0.92
CA GLY A 48 -0.32 -9.51 -0.04
C GLY A 48 -1.83 -9.43 -0.17
N VAL A 49 -2.33 -8.22 -0.41
CA VAL A 49 -3.74 -7.98 -0.71
C VAL A 49 -3.89 -7.15 -1.98
N ASN A 50 -4.81 -7.52 -2.85
CA ASN A 50 -5.28 -6.70 -3.95
C ASN A 50 -6.80 -6.52 -3.86
N VAL A 51 -7.24 -5.28 -3.69
CA VAL A 51 -8.67 -4.96 -3.52
C VAL A 51 -9.13 -4.06 -4.65
N HIS A 52 -10.16 -4.50 -5.36
CA HIS A 52 -10.77 -3.78 -6.47
C HIS A 52 -12.19 -3.36 -6.09
N THR A 53 -12.35 -2.05 -5.86
CA THR A 53 -13.51 -1.39 -5.24
C THR A 53 -13.95 -0.12 -6.00
N PRO A 54 -14.17 -0.16 -7.32
CA PRO A 54 -14.35 1.03 -8.17
C PRO A 54 -15.56 1.90 -7.82
N ARG A 55 -16.51 1.39 -7.04
CA ARG A 55 -17.78 2.09 -6.76
C ARG A 55 -17.88 2.60 -5.33
N ILE A 56 -16.88 2.32 -4.49
CA ILE A 56 -16.92 2.62 -3.07
C ILE A 56 -15.60 3.25 -2.60
N MET A 57 -15.64 3.80 -1.39
CA MET A 57 -14.43 4.23 -0.68
C MET A 57 -13.53 3.03 -0.42
N GLY A 58 -12.23 3.22 -0.56
CA GLY A 58 -11.25 2.19 -0.29
C GLY A 58 -11.39 1.62 1.13
N PRO A 59 -11.29 0.30 1.33
CA PRO A 59 -11.33 -0.28 2.67
C PRO A 59 -10.05 0.06 3.46
N ASP A 60 -10.16 0.10 4.80
CA ASP A 60 -9.13 0.55 5.75
C ASP A 60 -7.87 -0.37 5.87
N PHE A 61 -7.49 -1.06 4.80
CA PHE A 61 -6.24 -1.83 4.71
C PHE A 61 -5.00 -0.97 4.99
N LEU A 62 -5.06 0.33 4.69
CA LEU A 62 -3.96 1.26 4.97
C LEU A 62 -3.71 1.48 6.48
N ARG A 63 -4.58 1.00 7.38
CA ARG A 63 -4.46 1.19 8.84
C ARG A 63 -4.01 -0.06 9.59
N HIS A 64 -4.39 -1.25 9.13
CA HIS A 64 -4.23 -2.48 9.93
C HIS A 64 -3.35 -3.55 9.29
N PHE A 65 -3.00 -3.40 8.01
CA PHE A 65 -2.25 -4.42 7.28
C PHE A 65 -0.85 -4.67 7.85
N GLN A 66 -0.44 -5.93 7.91
CA GLN A 66 0.83 -6.40 8.50
C GLN A 66 1.73 -7.13 7.49
N GLY A 67 1.24 -7.32 6.27
CA GLY A 67 1.96 -7.99 5.19
C GLY A 67 2.94 -7.10 4.44
N LYS A 68 3.27 -7.53 3.22
CA LYS A 68 4.30 -6.94 2.37
C LYS A 68 3.76 -6.06 1.26
N GLN A 69 2.64 -6.43 0.65
CA GLN A 69 2.15 -5.77 -0.55
C GLN A 69 0.68 -5.40 -0.47
N ILE A 70 0.37 -4.14 -0.73
CA ILE A 70 -1.01 -3.63 -0.83
C ILE A 70 -1.24 -3.12 -2.25
N GLY A 71 -2.25 -3.65 -2.92
CA GLY A 71 -2.83 -3.10 -4.14
C GLY A 71 -4.27 -2.67 -3.87
N LEU A 72 -4.58 -1.40 -4.08
CA LEU A 72 -5.93 -0.87 -3.98
C LEU A 72 -6.31 -0.19 -5.28
N TYR A 73 -7.47 -0.55 -5.81
CA TYR A 73 -8.16 0.20 -6.84
C TYR A 73 -9.52 0.61 -6.26
N CYS A 74 -9.75 1.90 -6.07
CA CYS A 74 -10.96 2.41 -5.41
C CYS A 74 -11.47 3.68 -6.07
N ARG A 75 -12.69 4.12 -5.71
CA ARG A 75 -13.20 5.40 -6.23
C ARG A 75 -12.47 6.58 -5.59
N ILE A 76 -12.51 6.61 -4.26
CA ILE A 76 -11.93 7.64 -3.39
C ILE A 76 -11.29 6.98 -2.17
N HIS A 77 -10.35 7.68 -1.55
CA HIS A 77 -9.77 7.31 -0.27
C HIS A 77 -9.46 8.57 0.54
N GLU A 78 -9.64 8.50 1.86
CA GLU A 78 -9.32 9.63 2.74
C GLU A 78 -7.83 9.97 2.70
N LYS A 79 -7.53 11.27 2.57
CA LYS A 79 -6.17 11.81 2.66
C LYS A 79 -5.44 11.38 3.93
N SER A 80 -6.16 11.40 5.05
CA SER A 80 -5.67 11.00 6.38
C SER A 80 -5.11 9.57 6.39
N SER A 81 -5.68 8.65 5.60
CA SER A 81 -5.22 7.26 5.55
C SER A 81 -3.87 7.11 4.85
N PHE A 82 -3.56 7.93 3.85
CA PHE A 82 -2.21 7.97 3.26
C PHE A 82 -1.19 8.54 4.23
N ILE A 83 -1.56 9.63 4.93
CA ILE A 83 -0.69 10.28 5.91
C ILE A 83 -0.40 9.36 7.10
N ASP A 84 -1.43 8.68 7.63
CA ASP A 84 -1.29 7.72 8.73
C ASP A 84 -0.37 6.56 8.34
N LEU A 85 -0.55 6.00 7.15
CA LEU A 85 0.31 4.95 6.62
C LEU A 85 1.78 5.37 6.61
N VAL A 86 2.09 6.53 6.01
CA VAL A 86 3.46 7.01 5.90
C VAL A 86 4.03 7.33 7.28
N ASN A 87 3.30 8.02 8.15
CA ASN A 87 3.79 8.40 9.47
C ASN A 87 4.01 7.22 10.41
N ARG A 88 3.14 6.19 10.36
CA ARG A 88 3.31 4.98 11.17
C ARG A 88 4.44 4.09 10.67
N TRP A 89 4.64 4.03 9.35
CA TRP A 89 5.83 3.39 8.79
C TRP A 89 7.09 4.17 9.17
N LYS A 90 7.08 5.51 9.01
CA LYS A 90 8.21 6.41 9.31
C LYS A 90 8.65 6.33 10.77
N SER A 91 7.71 6.30 11.70
CA SER A 91 8.01 6.13 13.14
C SER A 91 8.35 4.69 13.55
N GLY A 92 8.27 3.73 12.63
CA GLY A 92 8.47 2.30 12.91
C GLY A 92 7.39 1.67 13.79
N LYS A 93 6.26 2.35 14.03
CA LYS A 93 5.13 1.84 14.83
C LYS A 93 4.31 0.77 14.12
N ALA A 94 4.29 0.77 12.78
CA ALA A 94 3.58 -0.24 12.00
C ALA A 94 4.24 -0.49 10.64
N PHE A 95 3.72 -1.47 9.90
CA PHE A 95 4.10 -1.75 8.51
C PHE A 95 5.57 -2.16 8.32
N GLN A 96 6.17 -2.84 9.30
CA GLN A 96 7.59 -3.19 9.28
C GLN A 96 7.95 -4.13 8.11
N ASN A 97 7.02 -4.99 7.70
CA ASN A 97 7.16 -5.95 6.62
C ASN A 97 6.84 -5.37 5.22
N LEU A 98 6.36 -4.13 5.16
CA LEU A 98 5.88 -3.54 3.92
C LEU A 98 7.01 -3.42 2.90
N GLU A 99 6.77 -3.89 1.68
CA GLU A 99 7.64 -3.76 0.50
C GLU A 99 7.06 -2.74 -0.49
N GLY A 100 5.72 -2.71 -0.62
CA GLY A 100 5.09 -1.85 -1.61
C GLY A 100 3.60 -1.60 -1.37
N VAL A 101 3.18 -0.37 -1.64
CA VAL A 101 1.77 0.05 -1.72
C VAL A 101 1.55 0.65 -3.08
N TYR A 102 0.48 0.19 -3.72
CA TYR A 102 -0.05 0.74 -4.95
C TYR A 102 -1.52 1.07 -4.71
N VAL A 103 -1.86 2.36 -4.75
CA VAL A 103 -3.25 2.81 -4.75
C VAL A 103 -3.51 3.56 -6.04
N GLN A 104 -4.51 3.12 -6.77
CA GLN A 104 -5.05 3.83 -7.92
C GLN A 104 -6.50 4.21 -7.61
N MET A 105 -6.81 5.48 -7.80
CA MET A 105 -8.15 6.03 -7.60
C MET A 105 -8.82 6.35 -8.93
N ILE A 106 -10.14 6.38 -8.94
CA ILE A 106 -10.92 6.86 -10.09
C ILE A 106 -10.97 8.39 -10.04
N ASP A 107 -11.21 8.93 -8.86
CA ASP A 107 -11.20 10.37 -8.60
C ASP A 107 -9.80 10.81 -8.15
N ASP A 108 -9.55 12.12 -8.15
CA ASP A 108 -8.23 12.68 -7.87
C ASP A 108 -7.74 12.38 -6.44
N ILE A 109 -6.43 12.15 -6.32
CA ILE A 109 -5.74 12.08 -5.04
C ILE A 109 -5.79 13.45 -4.37
N PRO A 110 -6.23 13.54 -3.10
CA PRO A 110 -6.19 14.78 -2.35
C PRO A 110 -4.77 15.38 -2.34
N PRO A 111 -4.60 16.67 -2.72
CA PRO A 111 -3.28 17.27 -2.81
C PRO A 111 -2.64 17.44 -1.43
N GLY A 112 -1.32 17.65 -1.40
CA GLY A 112 -0.58 18.01 -0.17
C GLY A 112 -0.11 16.86 0.71
N ILE A 113 -0.34 15.59 0.32
CA ILE A 113 0.13 14.42 1.07
C ILE A 113 1.64 14.49 1.33
N LEU A 114 2.45 14.78 0.30
CA LEU A 114 3.92 14.83 0.42
C LEU A 114 4.39 15.89 1.43
N ASN A 115 3.73 17.05 1.45
CA ASN A 115 4.05 18.14 2.39
C ASN A 115 3.72 17.74 3.83
N GLU A 116 2.56 17.10 4.04
CA GLU A 116 2.09 16.75 5.38
C GLU A 116 2.86 15.60 6.02
N VAL A 117 3.38 14.66 5.22
CA VAL A 117 4.22 13.57 5.74
C VAL A 117 5.69 14.00 5.95
N GLY A 118 6.06 15.18 5.44
CA GLY A 118 7.41 15.73 5.55
C GLY A 118 8.44 14.88 4.81
N VAL A 119 8.23 14.67 3.50
CA VAL A 119 9.21 13.95 2.67
C VAL A 119 10.52 14.73 2.54
N LYS A 120 11.62 13.99 2.39
CA LYS A 120 12.89 14.53 1.89
C LYS A 120 12.88 14.49 0.36
N PHE A 121 13.64 15.39 -0.25
CA PHE A 121 13.79 15.46 -1.70
C PHE A 121 15.23 15.19 -2.10
N ILE A 122 15.41 14.33 -3.10
CA ILE A 122 16.64 14.25 -3.89
C ILE A 122 16.76 15.52 -4.72
N ASP A 123 17.97 16.04 -4.88
CA ASP A 123 18.26 17.19 -5.74
C ASP A 123 17.58 17.03 -7.12
N ALA A 124 16.93 18.10 -7.59
CA ALA A 124 16.15 18.08 -8.83
C ALA A 124 17.01 17.78 -10.07
N ASN A 125 18.32 18.01 -10.02
CA ASN A 125 19.25 17.76 -11.12
C ASN A 125 19.86 16.35 -11.10
N ARG A 126 19.57 15.55 -10.08
CA ARG A 126 20.10 14.20 -9.91
C ARG A 126 19.06 13.14 -10.26
N GLN A 127 19.48 12.02 -10.80
CA GLN A 127 18.58 10.96 -11.19
C GLN A 127 18.28 10.06 -9.97
N PRO A 128 17.01 9.98 -9.51
CA PRO A 128 16.65 9.09 -8.42
C PRO A 128 16.72 7.62 -8.86
N PRO A 129 17.08 6.71 -7.95
CA PRO A 129 17.04 5.28 -8.22
C PRO A 129 15.59 4.80 -8.43
N THR A 130 15.42 3.75 -9.22
CA THR A 130 14.10 3.18 -9.53
C THR A 130 13.80 1.97 -8.67
N HIS A 131 12.83 2.09 -7.77
CA HIS A 131 12.36 0.99 -6.95
C HIS A 131 11.46 0.07 -7.80
N SER A 132 11.80 -1.22 -7.92
CA SER A 132 10.98 -2.19 -8.64
C SER A 132 10.77 -3.44 -7.82
N VAL A 133 9.57 -3.57 -7.23
CA VAL A 133 9.12 -4.78 -6.57
C VAL A 133 8.10 -5.49 -7.44
N ARG A 134 8.29 -6.81 -7.64
CA ARG A 134 7.33 -7.65 -8.34
C ARG A 134 6.07 -7.75 -7.49
N GLN A 135 4.95 -7.20 -7.98
CA GLN A 135 3.67 -7.43 -7.34
C GLN A 135 3.18 -8.83 -7.70
N ARG A 136 2.96 -9.65 -6.68
CA ARG A 136 2.35 -10.98 -6.82
C ARG A 136 0.81 -10.90 -6.72
N LEU A 137 0.26 -9.75 -7.13
CA LEU A 137 -1.12 -9.34 -6.85
C LEU A 137 -2.02 -9.35 -8.09
N GLY A 138 -1.51 -9.73 -9.27
CA GLY A 138 -2.27 -9.72 -10.52
C GLY A 138 -3.44 -10.71 -10.57
N TRP A 139 -4.58 -10.26 -11.10
CA TRP A 139 -5.79 -11.06 -11.29
C TRP A 139 -5.62 -12.14 -12.36
N CYS A 140 -5.05 -11.76 -13.52
CA CYS A 140 -4.85 -12.65 -14.66
C CYS A 140 -3.38 -13.11 -14.82
N ASN A 141 -2.41 -12.29 -14.40
CA ASN A 141 -0.99 -12.63 -14.45
C ASN A 141 -0.31 -12.29 -13.13
N LYS A 142 -0.12 -13.31 -12.29
CA LYS A 142 0.55 -13.20 -10.98
C LYS A 142 2.06 -12.95 -11.09
N ASN A 143 2.62 -13.03 -12.30
CA ASN A 143 4.06 -12.96 -12.56
C ASN A 143 4.51 -11.65 -13.24
N GLY A 144 3.61 -10.71 -13.55
CA GLY A 144 3.90 -9.67 -14.53
C GLY A 144 3.90 -8.21 -14.07
N THR A 145 3.26 -7.87 -12.94
CA THR A 145 3.05 -6.45 -12.61
C THR A 145 4.15 -5.93 -11.72
N THR A 146 5.03 -5.10 -12.28
CA THR A 146 5.92 -4.21 -11.53
C THR A 146 5.42 -2.79 -11.73
N HIS A 147 5.27 -2.05 -10.64
CA HIS A 147 5.05 -0.60 -10.70
C HIS A 147 6.36 0.06 -10.29
N PRO A 148 7.26 0.35 -11.27
CA PRO A 148 8.51 1.02 -10.95
C PRO A 148 8.22 2.39 -10.34
N ILE A 149 8.94 2.74 -9.30
CA ILE A 149 8.84 4.02 -8.62
C ILE A 149 10.17 4.74 -8.81
N THR A 150 10.16 5.78 -9.63
CA THR A 150 11.28 6.69 -9.85
C THR A 150 10.86 8.04 -9.28
N SER A 151 11.16 8.28 -8.00
CA SER A 151 10.69 9.46 -7.28
C SER A 151 11.83 10.19 -6.61
N HIS A 152 11.83 11.52 -6.73
CA HIS A 152 12.71 12.39 -5.94
C HIS A 152 12.26 12.48 -4.48
N ALA A 153 11.01 12.17 -4.16
CA ALA A 153 10.47 12.21 -2.81
C ALA A 153 10.66 10.87 -2.09
N TYR A 154 11.23 10.93 -0.88
CA TYR A 154 11.43 9.76 -0.03
C TYR A 154 11.25 10.09 1.46
N VAL A 155 11.06 9.06 2.27
CA VAL A 155 11.01 9.13 3.73
C VAL A 155 11.98 8.13 4.33
N VAL A 156 12.41 8.40 5.56
CA VAL A 156 13.36 7.58 6.30
C VAL A 156 12.71 7.11 7.59
N ARG A 157 12.79 5.81 7.85
CA ARG A 157 12.24 5.20 9.05
C ARG A 157 13.17 5.43 10.24
N GLU A 158 12.61 5.96 11.31
CA GLU A 158 13.32 6.40 12.52
C GLU A 158 14.01 5.23 13.25
N THR A 159 13.40 4.05 13.23
CA THR A 159 13.86 2.91 14.04
C THR A 159 15.08 2.18 13.48
N ASP A 160 15.27 2.19 12.17
CA ASP A 160 16.32 1.39 11.50
C ASP A 160 16.91 2.06 10.25
N ASN A 161 16.65 3.35 10.07
CA ASN A 161 17.16 4.17 8.97
C ASN A 161 16.78 3.68 7.56
N ARG A 162 15.78 2.79 7.41
CA ARG A 162 15.34 2.32 6.09
C ARG A 162 14.65 3.41 5.30
N VAL A 163 14.79 3.37 3.97
CA VAL A 163 14.17 4.34 3.07
C VAL A 163 12.91 3.80 2.41
N ALA A 164 11.93 4.66 2.20
CA ALA A 164 10.85 4.41 1.25
C ALA A 164 10.69 5.58 0.26
N SER A 165 10.60 5.26 -1.02
CA SER A 165 10.23 6.24 -2.05
C SER A 165 8.72 6.44 -2.04
N VAL A 166 8.28 7.70 -2.14
CA VAL A 166 6.87 8.09 -2.17
C VAL A 166 6.61 8.80 -3.48
N MET A 167 5.61 8.38 -4.24
CA MET A 167 5.20 9.04 -5.48
C MET A 167 3.69 9.27 -5.47
N VAL A 168 3.29 10.51 -5.72
CA VAL A 168 1.88 10.90 -5.80
C VAL A 168 1.66 11.58 -7.14
N SER A 169 0.75 11.04 -7.94
CA SER A 169 0.23 11.64 -9.16
C SER A 169 -1.24 11.98 -8.98
N ILE A 170 -1.90 12.44 -10.07
CA ILE A 170 -3.31 12.84 -10.03
C ILE A 170 -4.21 11.71 -9.51
N ILE A 171 -3.95 10.46 -9.91
CA ILE A 171 -4.80 9.31 -9.53
C ILE A 171 -4.04 8.16 -8.88
N THR A 172 -2.72 8.27 -8.70
CA THR A 172 -1.89 7.16 -8.20
C THR A 172 -1.05 7.57 -7.00
N PHE A 173 -1.09 6.76 -5.95
CA PHE A 173 -0.19 6.83 -4.81
C PHE A 173 0.66 5.56 -4.78
N LEU A 174 1.98 5.73 -4.84
CA LEU A 174 2.95 4.65 -4.73
C LEU A 174 3.85 4.87 -3.51
N PHE A 175 4.10 3.78 -2.79
CA PHE A 175 5.04 3.74 -1.69
C PHE A 175 5.90 2.49 -1.85
N GLY A 176 7.22 2.63 -1.97
CA GLY A 176 8.14 1.51 -2.18
C GLY A 176 9.24 1.51 -1.14
N VAL A 177 9.36 0.41 -0.40
CA VAL A 177 10.32 0.28 0.70
C VAL A 177 11.60 -0.37 0.20
N TRP A 178 12.72 0.33 0.39
CA TRP A 178 14.04 -0.16 0.06
C TRP A 178 14.62 -0.98 1.21
N ASP A 179 15.30 -2.08 0.87
CA ASP A 179 16.21 -2.77 1.79
C ASP A 179 17.59 -2.09 1.75
N LYS A 180 17.59 -0.81 2.14
CA LYS A 180 18.73 0.12 2.16
C LYS A 180 18.52 1.12 3.29
N THR A 181 19.59 1.47 3.99
CA THR A 181 19.65 2.66 4.84
C THR A 181 19.63 3.93 3.99
N GLU A 182 19.41 5.10 4.60
CA GLU A 182 19.46 6.38 3.89
C GLU A 182 20.80 6.62 3.18
N GLU A 183 21.91 6.31 3.84
CA GLU A 183 23.24 6.50 3.24
C GLU A 183 23.45 5.60 2.02
N GLU A 184 23.07 4.32 2.10
CA GLU A 184 23.17 3.39 0.98
C GLU A 184 22.24 3.76 -0.17
N PHE A 185 21.03 4.22 0.14
CA PHE A 185 20.06 4.70 -0.85
C PHE A 185 20.61 5.93 -1.60
N LEU A 186 21.19 6.89 -0.89
CA LEU A 186 21.74 8.10 -1.50
C LEU A 186 22.98 7.84 -2.38
N LYS A 187 23.73 6.76 -2.11
CA LYS A 187 24.83 6.30 -2.99
C LYS A 187 24.32 5.77 -4.34
N MET A 188 23.04 5.41 -4.44
CA MET A 188 22.41 4.96 -5.68
C MET A 188 21.87 6.10 -6.55
N VAL A 189 21.84 7.33 -6.02
CA VAL A 189 21.45 8.51 -6.78
C VAL A 189 22.62 8.88 -7.71
N GLU A 190 22.32 9.12 -8.98
CA GLU A 190 23.29 9.57 -9.99
C GLU A 190 23.30 11.10 -10.06
#